data_AF-A0A816JQ92-F1
#
_entry.id   AF-A0A816JQ92-F1
#
_cell.length_a   1.000
_cell.length_b   1.000
_cell.length_c   1.000
_cell.angle_alpha   90.00
_cell.angle_beta   90.00
_cell.angle_gamma   90.00
#
_symmetry.space_group_name_H-M   'P 1'
#
loop_
_entity.id
_entity.type
_entity.pdbx_description
1 polymer ?
#
loop_
_entity_poly.entity_id
_entity_poly.type
_entity_poly.pdbx_seq_one_letter_code
_entity_poly.pdbx_strand_id
1 'polypeptide(L)'
;MKTEFMALWDRFSTDPNVRVMVLAATNRPSELDEAIMRRLPQAFEIGIPERKERAEILKVTLKGERVEPDIDYDHLARLCEGYTGSYIFELCKKAAYFPIREILEEERKWRPYPLSFI
;
A
#
# COMPACT_ATOMS: atom_id res chain seq x y z
N MET A 1 29.50 8.66 0.87
CA MET A 1 28.23 8.01 0.42
C MET A 1 27.69 8.60 -0.90
N LYS A 2 27.26 9.87 -1.00
CA LYS A 2 26.73 10.42 -2.28
C LYS A 2 27.72 10.29 -3.46
N THR A 3 28.97 10.70 -3.29
CA THR A 3 30.00 10.64 -4.36
C THR A 3 30.32 9.21 -4.81
N GLU A 4 30.34 8.27 -3.87
CA GLU A 4 30.64 6.86 -4.13
C GLU A 4 29.53 6.18 -4.92
N PHE A 5 28.27 6.45 -4.55
CA PHE A 5 27.11 5.98 -5.31
C PHE A 5 27.14 6.47 -6.76
N MET A 6 27.48 7.74 -6.98
CA MET A 6 27.57 8.31 -8.33
C MET A 6 28.71 7.69 -9.15
N ALA A 7 29.86 7.42 -8.53
CA ALA A 7 30.98 6.76 -9.18
C ALA A 7 30.66 5.31 -9.57
N LEU A 8 29.89 4.58 -8.74
CA LEU A 8 29.43 3.22 -9.05
C LEU A 8 28.35 3.22 -10.14
N TRP A 9 27.43 4.19 -10.10
CA TRP A 9 26.40 4.34 -11.12
C TRP A 9 27.03 4.48 -12.51
N ASP A 10 28.04 5.34 -12.65
CA ASP A 10 28.70 5.58 -13.92
C ASP A 10 29.48 4.34 -14.42
N ARG A 11 29.94 3.47 -13.50
CA ARG A 11 30.61 2.22 -13.85
C ARG A 11 29.67 1.15 -14.40
N PHE A 12 28.38 1.14 -14.03
CA PHE A 12 27.42 0.17 -14.60
C PHE A 12 27.25 0.34 -16.11
N SER A 13 27.52 1.52 -16.65
CA SER A 13 27.42 1.81 -18.07
C SER A 13 28.60 1.28 -18.92
N THR A 14 29.60 0.65 -18.31
CA THR A 14 30.86 0.27 -18.99
C THR A 14 30.99 -1.21 -19.35
N ASP A 15 30.21 -2.12 -18.75
CA ASP A 15 30.22 -3.54 -19.11
C ASP A 15 29.08 -3.86 -20.08
N PRO A 16 29.35 -4.23 -21.35
CA PRO A 16 28.31 -4.52 -22.33
C PRO A 16 27.45 -5.75 -21.98
N ASN A 17 27.88 -6.59 -21.04
CA ASN A 17 27.14 -7.77 -20.60
C ASN A 17 26.22 -7.48 -19.40
N VAL A 18 26.30 -6.28 -18.80
CA VAL A 18 25.52 -5.91 -17.62
C VAL A 18 24.62 -4.73 -17.97
N ARG A 19 23.31 -4.91 -17.81
CA ARG A 19 22.33 -3.83 -17.89
C ARG A 19 21.69 -3.62 -16.53
N VAL A 20 21.93 -2.46 -15.92
CA VAL A 20 21.35 -2.06 -14.64
C VAL A 20 20.29 -0.99 -14.89
N MET A 21 19.11 -1.16 -14.27
CA MET A 21 18.09 -0.13 -14.18
C MET A 21 17.98 0.32 -12.73
N VAL A 22 18.04 1.62 -12.48
CA VAL A 22 17.88 2.18 -11.15
C VAL A 22 16.50 2.80 -11.03
N LEU A 23 15.70 2.31 -10.08
CA LEU A 23 14.41 2.88 -9.72
C LEU A 23 14.55 3.65 -8.39
N ALA A 24 14.11 4.91 -8.39
CA ALA A 24 14.09 5.75 -7.20
C ALA A 24 12.65 6.09 -6.81
N ALA A 25 12.37 6.15 -5.51
CA ALA A 25 11.09 6.58 -4.96
C ALA A 25 11.33 7.60 -3.84
N THR A 26 10.68 8.76 -3.92
CA THR A 26 10.78 9.81 -2.90
C THR A 26 9.47 10.59 -2.82
N ASN A 27 9.09 10.99 -1.60
CA ASN A 27 7.99 11.94 -1.37
C ASN A 27 8.49 13.39 -1.29
N ARG A 28 9.81 13.61 -1.43
CA ARG A 28 10.45 14.92 -1.33
C ARG A 28 11.45 15.13 -2.47
N PRO A 29 10.99 15.22 -3.73
CA PRO A 29 11.88 15.37 -4.88
C PRO A 29 12.70 16.67 -4.83
N SER A 30 12.17 17.73 -4.20
CA SER A 30 12.87 19.01 -4.02
C SER A 30 14.10 18.94 -3.11
N GLU A 31 14.22 17.91 -2.26
CA GLU A 31 15.38 17.70 -1.39
C GLU A 31 16.51 16.92 -2.10
N LEU A 32 16.27 16.43 -3.32
CA LEU A 32 17.27 15.71 -4.10
C LEU A 32 18.26 16.67 -4.78
N ASP A 33 19.52 16.23 -4.82
CA ASP A 33 20.59 16.94 -5.51
C ASP A 33 20.38 16.91 -7.04
N GLU A 34 20.62 18.04 -7.70
CA GLU A 34 20.43 18.17 -9.15
C GLU A 34 21.27 17.16 -9.95
N ALA A 35 22.47 16.79 -9.47
CA ALA A 35 23.33 15.82 -10.13
C ALA A 35 22.72 14.41 -10.16
N ILE A 36 21.92 14.06 -9.15
CA ILE A 36 21.18 12.79 -9.09
C ILE A 36 19.96 12.88 -10.01
N MET A 37 19.22 13.99 -9.98
CA MET A 37 18.04 14.16 -10.85
C MET A 37 18.39 14.06 -12.33
N ARG A 38 19.54 14.59 -12.77
CA ARG A 38 20.01 14.45 -14.16
C ARG A 38 20.27 13.00 -14.58
N ARG A 39 20.51 12.08 -13.63
CA ARG A 39 20.66 10.63 -13.89
C ARG A 39 19.34 9.86 -13.83
N LEU A 40 18.26 10.51 -13.44
CA LEU A 40 16.90 9.98 -13.39
C LEU A 40 16.02 10.74 -14.39
N PRO A 41 16.22 10.53 -15.71
CA PRO A 41 15.56 11.34 -16.74
C PRO A 41 14.04 11.11 -16.82
N GLN A 42 13.55 9.99 -16.30
CA GLN A 42 12.12 9.67 -16.23
C GLN A 42 11.65 9.80 -14.78
N ALA A 43 10.82 10.80 -14.52
CA ALA A 43 10.14 10.98 -13.25
C ALA A 43 8.63 10.91 -13.46
N PHE A 44 7.95 10.16 -12.61
CA PHE A 44 6.50 10.01 -12.62
C PHE A 44 5.96 10.53 -11.30
N GLU A 45 5.10 11.55 -11.38
CA GLU A 45 4.37 12.01 -10.22
C GLU A 45 3.23 11.01 -9.91
N ILE A 46 3.18 10.57 -8.66
CA ILE A 46 2.13 9.65 -8.19
C ILE A 46 1.16 10.46 -7.36
N GLY A 47 -0.01 10.73 -7.94
CA GLY A 47 -1.11 11.43 -7.26
C GLY A 47 -1.94 10.52 -6.35
N ILE A 48 -2.96 11.13 -5.73
CA ILE A 48 -4.00 10.39 -5.01
C ILE A 48 -4.87 9.67 -6.04
N PRO A 49 -5.21 8.38 -5.83
CA PRO A 49 -5.99 7.62 -6.81
C PRO A 49 -7.40 8.20 -6.98
N GLU A 50 -7.86 8.25 -8.23
CA GLU A 50 -9.24 8.52 -8.59
C GLU A 50 -10.16 7.39 -8.14
N ARG A 51 -11.48 7.64 -8.17
CA ARG A 51 -12.49 6.66 -7.76
C ARG A 51 -12.33 5.30 -8.44
N LYS A 52 -12.11 5.27 -9.75
CA LYS A 52 -11.95 4.00 -10.49
C LYS A 52 -10.71 3.24 -10.01
N GLU A 53 -9.61 3.96 -9.81
CA GLU A 53 -8.35 3.39 -9.31
C GLU A 53 -8.52 2.87 -7.87
N ARG A 54 -9.25 3.59 -7.02
CA ARG A 54 -9.60 3.11 -5.66
C ARG A 54 -10.43 1.83 -5.69
N ALA A 55 -11.37 1.70 -6.62
CA ALA A 55 -12.14 0.47 -6.79
C ALA A 55 -11.21 -0.70 -7.19
N GLU A 56 -10.24 -0.48 -8.08
CA GLU A 56 -9.25 -1.49 -8.43
C GLU A 56 -8.31 -1.82 -7.27
N ILE A 57 -7.87 -0.82 -6.50
CA ILE A 57 -7.06 -1.05 -5.28
C ILE A 57 -7.85 -1.91 -4.29
N LEU A 58 -9.14 -1.62 -4.06
CA LEU A 58 -9.99 -2.44 -3.19
C LEU A 58 -10.10 -3.89 -3.69
N LYS A 59 -10.31 -4.10 -4.99
CA LYS A 59 -10.37 -5.45 -5.60
C LYS A 59 -9.06 -6.21 -5.42
N VAL A 60 -7.92 -5.56 -5.66
CA VAL A 60 -6.59 -6.18 -5.49
C VAL A 60 -6.32 -6.46 -4.01
N THR A 61 -6.64 -5.52 -3.13
CA THR A 61 -6.44 -5.64 -1.68
C THR A 61 -7.25 -6.78 -1.08
N LEU A 62 -8.50 -6.95 -1.53
CA LEU A 62 -9.41 -7.98 -1.04
C LEU A 62 -9.32 -9.29 -1.85
N LYS A 63 -8.38 -9.39 -2.77
CA LYS A 63 -8.21 -10.58 -3.62
C LYS A 63 -7.81 -11.77 -2.77
N GLY A 64 -8.65 -12.80 -2.74
CA GLY A 64 -8.42 -14.03 -1.96
C GLY A 64 -9.00 -13.99 -0.55
N GLU A 65 -9.52 -12.84 -0.13
CA GLU A 65 -10.23 -12.71 1.14
C GLU A 65 -11.69 -13.16 1.03
N ARG A 66 -12.29 -13.53 2.16
CA ARG A 66 -13.73 -13.83 2.23
C ARG A 66 -14.50 -12.51 2.33
N VAL A 67 -15.15 -12.14 1.24
CA VAL A 67 -16.02 -10.97 1.14
C VAL A 67 -17.44 -11.38 0.75
N GLU A 68 -18.38 -10.46 0.91
CA GLU A 68 -19.76 -10.67 0.45
C GLU A 68 -19.79 -10.84 -1.08
N PRO A 69 -20.59 -11.80 -1.64
CA PRO A 69 -20.58 -12.10 -3.07
C PRO A 69 -20.92 -10.92 -3.99
N ASP A 70 -21.70 -9.97 -3.50
CA ASP A 70 -22.23 -8.81 -4.23
C ASP A 70 -21.64 -7.47 -3.72
N ILE A 71 -20.44 -7.52 -3.13
CA ILE A 71 -19.74 -6.32 -2.67
C ILE A 71 -19.59 -5.27 -3.78
N ASP A 72 -20.17 -4.08 -3.56
CA ASP A 72 -20.08 -2.95 -4.49
C ASP A 72 -18.79 -2.14 -4.25
N TYR A 73 -17.72 -2.55 -4.93
CA TYR A 73 -16.43 -1.86 -4.89
C TYR A 73 -16.49 -0.40 -5.38
N ASP A 74 -17.40 -0.08 -6.30
CA ASP A 74 -17.54 1.27 -6.84
C ASP A 74 -18.25 2.19 -5.83
N HIS A 75 -19.21 1.65 -5.06
CA HIS A 75 -19.77 2.34 -3.90
C HIS A 75 -18.73 2.57 -2.81
N LEU A 76 -17.96 1.55 -2.43
CA LEU A 76 -16.90 1.70 -1.43
C LEU A 76 -15.85 2.72 -1.88
N ALA A 77 -15.47 2.72 -3.15
CA ALA A 77 -14.52 3.69 -3.71
C ALA A 77 -15.03 5.14 -3.69
N ARG A 78 -16.35 5.37 -3.76
CA ARG A 78 -16.96 6.70 -3.54
C ARG A 78 -16.76 7.17 -2.10
N LEU A 79 -16.94 6.27 -1.12
CA LEU A 79 -16.77 6.58 0.30
C LEU A 79 -15.31 6.81 0.71
N CYS A 80 -14.36 6.27 -0.06
CA CYS A 80 -12.93 6.40 0.19
C CYS A 80 -12.30 7.61 -0.52
N GLU A 81 -13.03 8.71 -0.71
CA GLU A 81 -12.47 9.92 -1.35
C GLU A 81 -11.24 10.44 -0.61
N GLY A 82 -10.18 10.78 -1.35
CA GLY A 82 -8.91 11.23 -0.79
C GLY A 82 -8.02 10.12 -0.21
N TYR A 83 -8.47 8.86 -0.20
CA TYR A 83 -7.68 7.77 0.37
C TYR A 83 -6.58 7.33 -0.59
N THR A 84 -5.38 7.14 -0.05
CA THR A 84 -4.28 6.44 -0.73
C THR A 84 -4.44 4.93 -0.58
N GLY A 85 -3.64 4.15 -1.32
CA GLY A 85 -3.65 2.69 -1.22
C GLY A 85 -3.40 2.18 0.21
N SER A 86 -2.54 2.84 0.98
CA SER A 86 -2.28 2.45 2.38
C SER A 86 -3.49 2.67 3.29
N TYR A 87 -4.24 3.76 3.10
CA TYR A 87 -5.47 4.00 3.86
C TYR A 87 -6.56 2.98 3.52
N ILE A 88 -6.70 2.63 2.24
CA ILE A 88 -7.62 1.56 1.81
C ILE A 88 -7.23 0.22 2.44
N PHE A 89 -5.94 -0.12 2.43
CA PHE A 89 -5.45 -1.35 3.05
C PHE A 89 -5.76 -1.42 4.55
N GLU A 90 -5.45 -0.37 5.30
CA GLU A 90 -5.73 -0.31 6.74
C GLU A 90 -7.24 -0.31 7.03
N LEU A 91 -8.06 0.30 6.17
CA LEU A 91 -9.52 0.22 6.25
C LEU A 91 -9.99 -1.24 6.12
N CYS A 92 -9.54 -1.97 5.09
CA CYS A 92 -9.89 -3.38 4.89
C CYS A 92 -9.45 -4.25 6.07
N LYS A 93 -8.23 -4.02 6.57
CA LYS A 93 -7.70 -4.73 7.74
C LYS A 93 -8.54 -4.49 9.00
N LYS A 94 -8.99 -3.24 9.21
CA LYS A 94 -9.89 -2.90 10.33
C LYS A 94 -11.27 -3.53 10.15
N ALA A 95 -11.80 -3.57 8.93
CA ALA A 95 -13.07 -4.21 8.61
C ALA A 95 -13.05 -5.72 8.90
N ALA A 96 -11.94 -6.39 8.60
CA ALA A 96 -11.76 -7.82 8.88
C ALA A 96 -11.81 -8.18 10.39
N TYR A 97 -11.63 -7.20 11.29
CA TYR A 97 -11.72 -7.42 12.73
C TYR A 97 -13.16 -7.43 13.26
N PHE A 98 -14.12 -6.87 12.52
CA PHE A 98 -15.51 -6.79 12.99
C PHE A 98 -16.16 -8.16 13.24
N PRO A 99 -16.06 -9.14 12.32
CA PRO A 99 -16.61 -10.48 12.57
C PRO A 99 -16.00 -11.17 13.80
N ILE A 100 -14.70 -10.98 14.04
CA ILE A 100 -14.03 -11.52 15.23
C ILE A 100 -14.64 -10.91 16.50
N ARG A 101 -14.85 -9.59 16.50
CA ARG A 101 -15.45 -8.89 17.64
C ARG A 101 -16.87 -9.37 17.92
N GLU A 102 -17.67 -9.59 16.87
CA GLU A 102 -19.05 -10.09 16.99
C GLU A 102 -19.08 -11.49 17.64
N ILE A 103 -18.21 -12.41 17.18
CA ILE A 103 -18.09 -13.75 17.77
C ILE A 103 -17.70 -13.67 19.25
N LEU A 104 -16.72 -12.84 19.60
CA LEU A 104 -16.28 -12.67 20.99
C LEU A 104 -17.39 -12.08 21.88
N GLU A 105 -18.20 -11.17 21.34
CA GLU A 105 -19.35 -10.61 22.07
C GLU A 105 -20.46 -11.65 22.27
N GLU A 106 -20.72 -12.50 21.28
CA GLU A 106 -21.64 -13.63 21.40
C GLU A 106 -21.17 -14.65 22.43
N GLU A 107 -19.89 -15.02 22.42
CA GLU A 107 -19.32 -15.92 23.44
C GLU A 107 -19.44 -15.36 24.85
N ARG A 108 -19.21 -14.05 25.04
CA ARG A 108 -19.39 -13.39 26.35
C ARG A 108 -20.85 -13.38 26.81
N LYS A 109 -21.81 -13.24 25.89
CA LYS A 109 -23.24 -13.33 26.21
C LYS A 109 -23.64 -14.76 26.61
N TRP A 110 -23.09 -15.77 25.93
CA TRP A 110 -23.34 -17.18 26.22
C TRP A 110 -22.61 -17.70 27.47
N ARG A 111 -21.49 -17.09 27.85
CA ARG A 111 -20.76 -17.36 29.11
C ARG A 111 -20.79 -16.13 30.02
N PRO A 112 -21.92 -15.84 30.69
CA PRO A 112 -22.04 -14.68 31.57
C PRO A 112 -21.17 -14.76 32.84
N TYR A 113 -20.59 -15.92 33.14
CA TYR A 113 -19.64 -16.10 34.25
C TYR A 113 -18.27 -16.52 33.72
N PRO A 114 -17.16 -15.86 34.13
CA PRO A 114 -15.83 -16.39 33.89
C PRO A 114 -15.73 -17.76 34.57
N LEU A 115 -15.04 -18.72 33.93
CA LEU A 115 -14.69 -19.99 34.56
C LEU A 115 -13.86 -19.70 35.81
N SER A 116 -14.51 -19.62 36.97
CA SER A 116 -13.90 -19.79 38.27
C SER A 116 -13.69 -21.28 38.51
N PHE A 117 -12.67 -21.83 37.85
CA PHE A 117 -12.02 -23.11 38.14
C PHE A 117 -10.60 -22.88 37.62
N ILE A 118 -9.65 -22.43 38.43
CA ILE A 118 -9.08 -22.99 39.67
C ILE A 118 -8.70 -21.85 40.61
#